data_AF-A0A382X2Y0-F1
#
_entry.id   AF-A0A382X2Y0-F1
#
_cell.length_a   1.000
_cell.length_b   1.000
_cell.length_c   1.000
_cell.angle_alpha   90.00
_cell.angle_beta   90.00
_cell.angle_gamma   90.00
#
_symmetry.space_group_name_H-M   'P 1'
#
loop_
_entity.id
_entity.type
_entity.pdbx_description
1 polymer ?
#
loop_
_entity_poly.entity_id
_entity_poly.type
_entity_poly.pdbx_seq_one_letter_code
_entity_poly.pdbx_strand_id
1 'polypeptide(L)'
;TGERGGRILNLADSRADFARTNIVGLTKENPKEVLDVYKGISLPDRHDVRESDVNMKRLGSVLNMAYERGVDNFEDLLMLKGVGPRTLKSLALVSEVVHGDSSRFDDPARFSFAVGGKDGRPHPVDKESYDETIEILGDAVEKSKLGYNDKSKALKRLHKATVKNESSFTPLSFLDDLMDYEWKHSEKNSGMTFMGQTLKGVTRAIMSIQNQVLYGGKQAKN
;
A
#
# COMPACT_ATOMS: atom_id res chain seq x y z
N THR A 1 -8.94 -21.23 -27.84
CA THR A 1 -7.85 -20.25 -27.96
C THR A 1 -8.17 -19.08 -27.06
N GLY A 2 -7.75 -19.14 -25.80
CA GLY A 2 -8.12 -18.12 -24.80
C GLY A 2 -7.24 -16.89 -24.95
N GLU A 3 -7.85 -15.73 -25.25
CA GLU A 3 -7.16 -14.45 -25.22
C GLU A 3 -6.63 -14.15 -23.81
N ARG A 4 -5.43 -13.55 -23.72
CA ARG A 4 -4.80 -13.08 -22.48
C ARG A 4 -5.58 -11.91 -21.89
N GLY A 5 -6.67 -12.20 -21.19
CA GLY A 5 -7.53 -11.21 -20.54
C GLY A 5 -6.91 -10.62 -19.26
N GLY A 6 -6.23 -9.48 -19.39
CA GLY A 6 -5.98 -8.49 -18.33
C GLY A 6 -4.77 -8.72 -17.40
N ARG A 7 -4.20 -7.62 -16.89
CA ARG A 7 -3.21 -7.63 -15.78
C ARG A 7 -3.94 -7.95 -14.48
N ILE A 8 -3.93 -9.21 -14.06
CA ILE A 8 -4.27 -9.56 -12.68
C ILE A 8 -3.01 -9.30 -11.83
N LEU A 9 -2.93 -8.13 -11.20
CA LEU A 9 -1.81 -7.79 -10.32
C LEU A 9 -2.06 -8.22 -8.86
N ASN A 10 -3.32 -8.42 -8.48
CA ASN A 10 -3.73 -8.76 -7.12
C ASN A 10 -4.05 -10.25 -6.97
N LEU A 11 -3.30 -10.96 -6.12
CA LEU A 11 -3.51 -12.38 -5.84
C LEU A 11 -4.73 -12.69 -4.94
N ALA A 12 -5.25 -11.68 -4.24
CA ALA A 12 -6.46 -11.81 -3.43
C ALA A 12 -7.74 -11.79 -4.27
N ASP A 13 -7.68 -11.36 -5.55
CA ASP A 13 -8.82 -11.38 -6.46
C ASP A 13 -9.26 -12.83 -6.75
N SER A 14 -10.57 -13.07 -6.77
CA SER A 14 -11.12 -14.41 -7.05
C SER A 14 -10.71 -14.93 -8.43
N ARG A 15 -10.47 -14.03 -9.40
CA ARG A 15 -10.01 -14.36 -10.76
C ARG A 15 -8.53 -14.73 -10.83
N ALA A 16 -7.74 -14.49 -9.79
CA ALA A 16 -6.29 -14.72 -9.78
C ALA A 16 -5.88 -16.20 -9.64
N ASP A 17 -6.81 -17.14 -9.85
CA ASP A 17 -6.57 -18.57 -9.65
C ASP A 17 -5.46 -19.14 -10.53
N PHE A 18 -5.45 -18.73 -11.80
CA PHE A 18 -4.39 -19.09 -12.74
C PHE A 18 -3.02 -18.57 -12.25
N ALA A 19 -2.95 -17.32 -11.77
CA ALA A 19 -1.70 -16.75 -11.26
C ALA A 19 -1.21 -17.49 -10.00
N ARG A 20 -2.11 -17.75 -9.04
CA ARG A 20 -1.78 -18.50 -7.82
C ARG A 20 -1.28 -19.91 -8.13
N THR A 21 -1.96 -20.62 -9.03
CA THR A 21 -1.57 -21.97 -9.47
C THR A 21 -0.18 -21.98 -10.11
N ASN A 22 0.09 -21.03 -11.01
CA ASN A 22 1.40 -20.94 -11.65
C ASN A 22 2.52 -20.52 -10.68
N ILE A 23 2.26 -19.64 -9.71
CA ILE A 23 3.25 -19.29 -8.67
C ILE A 23 3.64 -20.53 -7.86
N VAL A 24 2.68 -21.38 -7.48
CA VAL A 24 2.97 -22.67 -6.82
C VAL A 24 3.67 -23.65 -7.77
N GLY A 25 3.34 -23.60 -9.06
CA GLY A 25 4.07 -24.33 -10.11
C GLY A 25 5.54 -23.96 -10.14
N LEU A 26 5.86 -22.66 -10.14
CA LEU A 26 7.23 -22.13 -10.17
C LEU A 26 8.10 -22.63 -9.01
N THR A 27 7.53 -22.93 -7.83
CA THR A 27 8.32 -23.48 -6.71
C THR A 27 8.78 -24.92 -6.95
N LYS A 28 8.23 -25.58 -7.97
CA LYS A 28 8.59 -26.95 -8.39
C LYS A 28 9.48 -26.96 -9.64
N GLU A 29 9.69 -25.81 -10.28
CA GLU A 29 10.51 -25.67 -11.47
C GLU A 29 12.01 -25.62 -11.14
N ASN A 30 12.84 -25.83 -12.16
CA ASN A 30 14.29 -25.68 -12.03
C ASN A 30 14.66 -24.21 -11.79
N PRO A 31 15.36 -23.87 -10.69
CA PRO A 31 15.74 -22.48 -10.38
C PRO A 31 16.48 -21.76 -11.52
N LYS A 32 17.25 -22.49 -12.35
CA LYS A 32 17.96 -21.89 -13.48
C LYS A 32 17.01 -21.32 -14.54
N GLU A 33 15.94 -22.06 -14.85
CA GLU A 33 14.94 -21.65 -15.85
C GLU A 33 14.15 -20.43 -15.37
N VAL A 34 13.82 -20.40 -14.07
CA VAL A 34 13.18 -19.24 -13.42
C VAL A 34 14.09 -18.01 -13.48
N LEU A 35 15.39 -18.16 -13.19
CA LEU A 35 16.35 -17.06 -13.23
C LEU A 35 16.51 -16.47 -14.64
N ASP A 36 16.46 -17.30 -15.68
CA ASP A 36 16.56 -16.81 -17.06
C ASP A 36 15.34 -15.99 -17.49
N VAL A 37 14.14 -16.33 -17.03
CA VAL A 37 12.95 -15.50 -17.20
C VAL A 37 13.09 -14.17 -16.44
N TYR A 38 13.62 -14.20 -15.23
CA TYR A 38 13.83 -13.00 -14.40
C TYR A 38 14.76 -11.98 -15.05
N LYS A 39 15.78 -12.42 -15.80
CA LYS A 39 16.69 -11.52 -16.53
C LYS A 39 15.97 -10.68 -17.60
N GLY A 40 14.81 -11.13 -18.08
CA GLY A 40 13.98 -10.39 -19.02
C GLY A 40 13.06 -9.34 -18.38
N ILE A 41 12.97 -9.31 -17.04
CA ILE A 41 12.13 -8.35 -16.31
C ILE A 41 12.91 -7.05 -16.12
N SER A 42 12.36 -5.95 -16.64
CA SER A 42 12.88 -4.60 -16.41
C SER A 42 12.03 -3.90 -15.35
N LEU A 43 12.63 -3.62 -14.20
CA LEU A 43 12.05 -2.75 -13.17
C LEU A 43 12.86 -1.46 -13.09
N PRO A 44 12.27 -0.35 -12.62
CA PRO A 44 13.02 0.86 -12.38
C PRO A 44 14.17 0.62 -11.39
N ASP A 45 15.34 1.14 -11.72
CA ASP A 45 16.54 1.08 -10.88
C ASP A 45 16.49 2.18 -9.81
N ARG A 46 15.46 2.15 -8.96
CA ARG A 46 15.20 3.12 -7.88
C ARG A 46 14.25 2.58 -6.81
N HIS A 47 14.33 3.13 -5.60
CA HIS A 47 13.40 2.84 -4.49
C HIS A 47 12.38 3.97 -4.22
N ASP A 48 12.60 5.18 -4.72
CA ASP A 48 11.71 6.32 -4.44
C ASP A 48 10.37 6.17 -5.18
N VAL A 49 9.30 6.43 -4.43
CA VAL A 49 7.93 6.54 -4.95
C VAL A 49 7.76 7.95 -5.51
N ARG A 50 7.42 8.04 -6.80
CA ARG A 50 7.19 9.32 -7.50
C ARG A 50 5.72 9.49 -7.83
N GLU A 51 5.33 10.71 -8.20
CA GLU A 51 3.96 10.98 -8.65
C GLU A 51 3.57 10.13 -9.87
N SER A 52 4.52 9.81 -10.75
CA SER A 52 4.29 8.92 -11.89
C SER A 52 3.94 7.48 -11.50
N ASP A 53 4.23 7.08 -10.26
CA ASP A 53 4.02 5.72 -9.75
C ASP A 53 2.68 5.58 -9.01
N VAL A 54 1.97 6.70 -8.79
CA VAL A 54 0.81 6.79 -7.90
C VAL A 54 -0.35 7.50 -8.59
N ASN A 55 -1.55 6.93 -8.51
CA ASN A 55 -2.75 7.66 -8.90
C ASN A 55 -3.12 8.66 -7.78
N MET A 56 -2.71 9.92 -7.98
CA MET A 56 -2.88 10.99 -6.99
C MET A 56 -4.34 11.24 -6.58
N LYS A 57 -5.29 11.03 -7.49
CA LYS A 57 -6.72 11.16 -7.18
C LYS A 57 -7.19 10.09 -6.19
N ARG A 58 -6.74 8.86 -6.38
CA ARG A 58 -7.07 7.73 -5.49
C ARG A 58 -6.39 7.86 -4.14
N LEU A 59 -5.10 8.21 -4.11
CA LEU A 59 -4.39 8.44 -2.86
C LEU A 59 -5.03 9.61 -2.08
N GLY A 60 -5.33 10.72 -2.76
CA GLY A 60 -5.98 11.88 -2.14
C GLY A 60 -7.34 11.56 -1.53
N SER A 61 -8.13 10.74 -2.21
CA SER A 61 -9.42 10.27 -1.68
C SER A 61 -9.29 9.48 -0.37
N VAL A 62 -8.29 8.60 -0.29
CA VAL A 62 -7.98 7.86 0.94
C VAL A 62 -7.57 8.82 2.06
N LEU A 63 -6.70 9.79 1.76
CA LEU A 63 -6.21 10.75 2.75
C LEU A 63 -7.33 11.67 3.26
N ASN A 64 -8.18 12.19 2.38
CA ASN A 64 -9.34 12.98 2.76
C ASN A 64 -10.28 12.19 3.69
N MET A 65 -10.59 10.94 3.32
CA MET A 65 -11.41 10.06 4.16
C MET A 65 -10.76 9.83 5.53
N ALA A 66 -9.43 9.61 5.57
CA ALA A 66 -8.70 9.33 6.80
C ALA A 66 -8.51 10.56 7.71
N TYR A 67 -8.17 11.72 7.14
CA TYR A 67 -7.68 12.89 7.89
C TYR A 67 -8.69 14.04 7.98
N GLU A 68 -9.53 14.26 6.97
CA GLU A 68 -10.49 15.37 6.94
C GLU A 68 -11.90 14.95 7.39
N ARG A 69 -12.09 13.68 7.78
CA ARG A 69 -13.37 13.11 8.20
C ARG A 69 -14.46 13.26 7.14
N GLY A 70 -14.12 13.07 5.86
CA GLY A 70 -15.04 13.10 4.72
C GLY A 70 -16.10 11.99 4.68
N VAL A 71 -16.63 11.59 5.83
CA VAL A 71 -17.69 10.59 5.99
C VAL A 71 -18.82 11.25 6.77
N ASP A 72 -19.65 12.01 6.06
CA ASP A 72 -20.92 12.54 6.60
C ASP A 72 -21.84 11.40 7.11
N ASN A 73 -21.60 10.17 6.64
CA ASN A 73 -22.26 8.95 7.10
C ASN A 73 -21.38 8.15 8.07
N PHE A 74 -21.01 8.75 9.21
CA PHE A 74 -20.22 8.10 10.27
C PHE A 74 -20.86 6.78 10.78
N GLU A 75 -22.15 6.55 10.48
CA GLU A 75 -22.89 5.31 10.70
C GLU A 75 -22.25 4.08 10.03
N ASP A 76 -21.71 4.22 8.81
CA ASP A 76 -21.12 3.12 8.05
C ASP A 76 -19.75 2.65 8.60
N LEU A 77 -19.13 3.50 9.42
CA LEU A 77 -17.83 3.26 10.07
C LEU A 77 -17.93 3.22 11.60
N LEU A 78 -19.14 3.07 12.18
CA LEU A 78 -19.31 2.90 13.63
C LEU A 78 -18.43 1.77 14.19
N MET A 79 -18.23 0.71 13.41
CA MET A 79 -17.36 -0.41 13.76
C MET A 79 -15.86 -0.06 13.76
N LEU A 80 -15.48 1.06 13.15
CA LEU A 80 -14.14 1.63 13.14
C LEU A 80 -14.05 2.90 14.02
N LYS A 81 -15.05 3.16 14.86
CA LYS A 81 -15.01 4.27 15.82
C LYS A 81 -13.83 4.07 16.77
N GLY A 82 -13.01 5.11 16.94
CA GLY A 82 -11.80 5.06 17.76
C GLY A 82 -10.53 4.68 17.00
N VAL A 83 -10.65 4.27 15.73
CA VAL A 83 -9.49 4.03 14.86
C VAL A 83 -8.86 5.37 14.48
N GLY A 84 -7.55 5.50 14.69
CA GLY A 84 -6.79 6.69 14.33
C GLY A 84 -6.72 6.91 12.80
N PRO A 85 -6.43 8.13 12.34
CA PRO A 85 -6.42 8.45 10.92
C PRO A 85 -5.41 7.60 10.10
N ARG A 86 -4.25 7.25 10.67
CA ARG A 86 -3.24 6.43 9.99
C ARG A 86 -3.66 4.97 9.86
N THR A 87 -4.23 4.40 10.92
CA THR A 87 -4.85 3.07 10.87
C THR A 87 -6.05 3.07 9.91
N LEU A 88 -6.85 4.13 9.86
CA LEU A 88 -7.97 4.24 8.91
C LEU A 88 -7.48 4.34 7.46
N LYS A 89 -6.41 5.12 7.20
CA LYS A 89 -5.70 5.16 5.91
C LYS A 89 -5.22 3.76 5.50
N SER A 90 -4.58 3.05 6.43
CA SER A 90 -4.07 1.68 6.21
C SER A 90 -5.21 0.72 5.88
N LEU A 91 -6.27 0.68 6.69
CA LEU A 91 -7.45 -0.16 6.46
C LEU A 91 -8.13 0.16 5.13
N ALA A 92 -8.17 1.44 4.72
CA ALA A 92 -8.73 1.82 3.43
C ALA A 92 -7.93 1.27 2.25
N LEU A 93 -6.61 1.43 2.27
CA LEU A 93 -5.73 0.87 1.24
C LEU A 93 -5.77 -0.65 1.21
N VAL A 94 -5.73 -1.31 2.37
CA VAL A 94 -5.83 -2.78 2.46
C VAL A 94 -7.22 -3.27 2.03
N SER A 95 -8.29 -2.56 2.36
CA SER A 95 -9.64 -2.93 1.93
C SER A 95 -9.79 -2.88 0.41
N GLU A 96 -9.08 -2.00 -0.28
CA GLU A 96 -9.01 -1.99 -1.75
C GLU A 96 -8.23 -3.20 -2.28
N VAL A 97 -7.18 -3.66 -1.59
CA VAL A 97 -6.51 -4.94 -1.95
C VAL A 97 -7.47 -6.13 -1.81
N VAL A 98 -8.34 -6.14 -0.80
CA VAL A 98 -9.24 -7.28 -0.55
C VAL A 98 -10.51 -7.21 -1.40
N HIS A 99 -11.06 -6.01 -1.65
CA HIS A 99 -12.39 -5.83 -2.24
C HIS A 99 -12.40 -5.07 -3.57
N GLY A 100 -11.26 -4.50 -3.98
CA GLY A 100 -11.13 -3.75 -5.23
C GLY A 100 -11.09 -4.65 -6.47
N ASP A 101 -11.53 -4.09 -7.59
CA ASP A 101 -11.43 -4.74 -8.90
C ASP A 101 -9.98 -4.71 -9.44
N SER A 102 -9.61 -5.68 -10.29
CA SER A 102 -8.27 -5.79 -10.90
C SER A 102 -7.80 -4.52 -11.63
N SER A 103 -8.71 -3.70 -12.16
CA SER A 103 -8.40 -2.40 -12.77
C SER A 103 -7.82 -1.36 -11.81
N ARG A 104 -7.86 -1.61 -10.50
CA ARG A 104 -7.42 -0.68 -9.46
C ARG A 104 -5.96 -0.85 -9.02
N PHE A 105 -5.23 -1.75 -9.68
CA PHE A 105 -3.86 -2.10 -9.35
C PHE A 105 -2.86 -1.66 -10.42
N ASP A 106 -3.20 -0.66 -11.24
CA ASP A 106 -2.27 -0.02 -12.18
C ASP A 106 -1.22 0.86 -11.48
N ASP A 107 -1.47 1.29 -10.24
CA ASP A 107 -0.60 2.14 -9.43
C ASP A 107 -0.14 1.46 -8.10
N PRO A 108 0.53 0.30 -8.15
CA PRO A 108 0.80 -0.50 -6.95
C PRO A 108 1.66 0.22 -5.88
N ALA A 109 2.45 1.22 -6.26
CA ALA A 109 3.24 1.99 -5.31
C ALA A 109 2.36 2.74 -4.29
N ARG A 110 1.11 3.07 -4.62
CA ARG A 110 0.15 3.70 -3.70
C ARG A 110 -0.07 2.89 -2.42
N PHE A 111 -0.08 1.55 -2.50
CA PHE A 111 -0.34 0.70 -1.33
C PHE A 111 0.80 0.73 -0.30
N SER A 112 2.00 1.17 -0.69
CA SER A 112 3.12 1.37 0.25
C SER A 112 2.83 2.45 1.30
N PHE A 113 1.90 3.37 1.03
CA PHE A 113 1.46 4.40 1.99
C PHE A 113 0.56 3.85 3.11
N ALA A 114 0.13 2.57 3.05
CA ALA A 114 -0.70 1.98 4.09
C ALA A 114 0.02 2.02 5.45
N VAL A 115 1.22 1.44 5.50
CA VAL A 115 2.03 1.34 6.72
C VAL A 115 3.46 1.85 6.55
N GLY A 116 3.87 2.23 5.34
CA GLY A 116 5.26 2.59 5.03
C GLY A 116 6.12 1.38 4.65
N GLY A 117 7.42 1.64 4.44
CA GLY A 117 8.39 0.66 3.99
C GLY A 117 9.56 0.51 4.96
N LYS A 118 10.08 -0.72 5.07
CA LYS A 118 11.28 -1.00 5.89
C LYS A 118 12.54 -0.30 5.36
N ASP A 119 12.55 0.07 4.09
CA ASP A 119 13.57 0.89 3.43
C ASP A 119 13.31 2.40 3.59
N GLY A 120 12.30 2.80 4.38
CA GLY A 120 11.95 4.21 4.58
C GLY A 120 11.29 4.84 3.35
N ARG A 121 10.73 4.03 2.44
CA ARG A 121 10.00 4.51 1.25
C ARG A 121 8.57 3.99 1.27
N PRO A 122 7.55 4.86 1.10
CA PRO A 122 7.62 6.32 0.99
C PRO A 122 8.00 6.99 2.32
N HIS A 123 7.74 6.31 3.44
CA HIS A 123 8.14 6.68 4.79
C HIS A 123 8.48 5.40 5.58
N PRO A 124 9.15 5.51 6.76
CA PRO A 124 9.40 4.37 7.64
C PRO A 124 8.11 3.69 8.06
N VAL A 125 8.22 2.42 8.44
CA VAL A 125 7.07 1.65 8.92
C VAL A 125 6.48 2.31 10.16
N ASP A 126 5.22 2.70 10.09
CA ASP A 126 4.42 3.12 11.24
C ASP A 126 3.94 1.86 11.98
N LYS A 127 4.67 1.49 13.03
CA LYS A 127 4.42 0.25 13.77
C LYS A 127 3.06 0.24 14.45
N GLU A 128 2.64 1.36 15.03
CA GLU A 128 1.37 1.47 15.75
C GLU A 128 0.21 1.20 14.79
N SER A 129 0.16 1.94 13.68
CA SER A 129 -0.88 1.74 12.67
C SER A 129 -0.82 0.35 12.03
N TYR A 130 0.38 -0.23 11.89
CA TYR A 130 0.54 -1.58 11.35
C TYR A 130 -0.05 -2.63 12.30
N ASP A 131 0.32 -2.60 13.57
CA ASP A 131 -0.17 -3.55 14.58
C ASP A 131 -1.70 -3.44 14.74
N GLU A 132 -2.24 -2.21 14.83
CA GLU A 132 -3.70 -2.00 14.89
C GLU A 132 -4.43 -2.49 13.63
N THR A 133 -3.84 -2.26 12.44
CA THR A 133 -4.43 -2.74 11.17
C THR A 133 -4.51 -4.27 11.17
N ILE A 134 -3.43 -4.95 11.60
CA ILE A 134 -3.39 -6.41 11.70
C ILE A 134 -4.46 -6.91 12.67
N GLU A 135 -4.55 -6.30 13.85
CA GLU A 135 -5.54 -6.67 14.86
C GLU A 135 -6.96 -6.57 14.31
N ILE A 136 -7.31 -5.43 13.69
CA ILE A 136 -8.66 -5.20 13.15
C ILE A 136 -9.00 -6.19 12.04
N LEU A 137 -8.06 -6.49 11.14
CA LEU A 137 -8.24 -7.47 10.07
C LEU A 137 -8.35 -8.90 10.61
N GLY A 138 -7.51 -9.27 11.58
CA GLY A 138 -7.55 -10.56 12.26
C GLY A 138 -8.92 -10.78 12.92
N ASP A 139 -9.36 -9.80 13.69
CA ASP A 139 -10.69 -9.78 14.31
C ASP A 139 -11.82 -9.91 13.28
N ALA A 140 -11.71 -9.22 12.14
CA ALA A 140 -12.71 -9.30 11.10
C ALA A 140 -12.80 -10.71 10.50
N VAL A 141 -11.66 -11.38 10.30
CA VAL A 141 -11.59 -12.76 9.80
C VAL A 141 -12.16 -13.74 10.82
N GLU A 142 -11.73 -13.66 12.08
CA GLU A 142 -12.19 -14.55 13.15
C GLU A 142 -13.69 -14.45 13.38
N LYS A 143 -14.22 -13.23 13.46
CA LYS A 143 -15.67 -13.00 13.62
C LYS A 143 -16.46 -13.48 12.40
N SER A 144 -15.94 -13.29 11.19
CA SER A 144 -16.63 -13.76 9.97
C SER A 144 -16.74 -15.28 9.91
N LYS A 145 -15.73 -16.02 10.41
CA LYS A 145 -15.79 -17.50 10.53
C LYS A 145 -16.91 -17.98 11.46
N LEU A 146 -17.29 -17.15 12.44
CA LEU A 146 -18.38 -17.42 13.38
C LEU A 146 -19.74 -16.88 12.87
N GLY A 147 -19.81 -16.37 11.63
CA GLY A 147 -21.01 -15.78 11.04
C GLY A 147 -21.21 -14.28 11.33
N TYR A 148 -20.37 -13.68 12.18
CA TYR A 148 -20.42 -12.26 12.52
C TYR A 148 -19.64 -11.42 11.51
N ASN A 149 -20.35 -10.91 10.51
CA ASN A 149 -19.72 -10.26 9.35
C ASN A 149 -19.63 -8.73 9.43
N ASP A 150 -19.91 -8.11 10.57
CA ASP A 150 -20.06 -6.64 10.64
C ASP A 150 -18.76 -5.90 10.37
N LYS A 151 -17.63 -6.36 10.92
CA LYS A 151 -16.31 -5.79 10.65
C LYS A 151 -15.89 -5.95 9.18
N SER A 152 -16.09 -7.14 8.60
CA SER A 152 -15.81 -7.40 7.19
C SER A 152 -16.68 -6.53 6.26
N LYS A 153 -17.97 -6.39 6.56
CA LYS A 153 -18.87 -5.46 5.84
C LYS A 153 -18.42 -4.01 5.99
N ALA A 154 -17.95 -3.59 7.17
CA ALA A 154 -17.43 -2.24 7.41
C ALA A 154 -16.20 -1.96 6.53
N LEU A 155 -15.24 -2.89 6.43
CA LEU A 155 -14.08 -2.75 5.54
C LEU A 155 -14.48 -2.66 4.06
N LYS A 156 -15.46 -3.46 3.63
CA LYS A 156 -16.01 -3.35 2.28
C LYS A 156 -16.70 -2.00 2.02
N ARG A 157 -17.40 -1.46 3.01
CA ARG A 157 -18.01 -0.12 2.93
C ARG A 157 -16.96 0.99 2.91
N LEU A 158 -15.89 0.85 3.70
CA LEU A 158 -14.74 1.75 3.72
C LEU A 158 -14.14 1.89 2.31
N HIS A 159 -13.88 0.77 1.63
CA HIS A 159 -13.43 0.78 0.23
C HIS A 159 -14.42 1.51 -0.69
N LYS A 160 -15.72 1.24 -0.56
CA LYS A 160 -16.73 1.92 -1.41
C LYS A 160 -16.78 3.43 -1.16
N ALA A 161 -16.61 3.85 0.09
CA ALA A 161 -16.59 5.26 0.47
C ALA A 161 -15.38 5.98 -0.15
N THR A 162 -14.18 5.37 -0.11
CA THR A 162 -13.00 5.95 -0.77
C THR A 162 -13.18 6.03 -2.28
N VAL A 163 -13.75 5.01 -2.92
CA VAL A 163 -14.03 5.06 -4.37
C VAL A 163 -15.01 6.19 -4.72
N LYS A 164 -16.07 6.38 -3.92
CA LYS A 164 -17.04 7.45 -4.14
C LYS A 164 -16.40 8.85 -4.03
N ASN A 165 -15.54 9.01 -3.03
CA ASN A 165 -14.87 10.28 -2.72
C ASN A 165 -13.79 10.66 -3.76
N GLU A 166 -13.36 9.73 -4.62
CA GLU A 166 -12.43 10.04 -5.71
C GLU A 166 -12.98 11.12 -6.63
N SER A 167 -14.28 11.06 -6.97
CA SER A 167 -14.91 12.01 -7.92
C SER A 167 -14.75 13.48 -7.51
N SER A 168 -14.64 13.76 -6.21
CA SER A 168 -14.49 15.10 -5.64
C SER A 168 -13.06 15.62 -5.65
N PHE A 169 -12.06 14.78 -5.95
CA PHE A 169 -10.65 15.16 -5.90
C PHE A 169 -10.11 15.67 -7.23
N THR A 170 -9.44 16.81 -7.17
CA THR A 170 -8.63 17.34 -8.28
C THR A 170 -7.19 16.86 -8.09
N PRO A 171 -6.47 16.45 -9.15
CA PRO A 171 -5.06 16.11 -9.04
C PRO A 171 -4.26 17.34 -8.58
N LEU A 172 -3.90 17.36 -7.30
CA LEU A 172 -2.94 18.29 -6.71
C LEU A 172 -1.64 17.54 -6.48
N SER A 173 -0.51 18.21 -6.69
CA SER A 173 0.79 17.69 -6.30
C SER A 173 0.94 17.86 -4.79
N PHE A 174 0.75 16.77 -4.05
CA PHE A 174 0.87 16.73 -2.58
C PHE A 174 1.76 15.59 -2.10
N LEU A 175 2.39 14.84 -3.01
CA LEU A 175 3.10 13.60 -2.66
C LEU A 175 4.29 13.88 -1.73
N ASP A 176 5.08 14.91 -2.05
CA ASP A 176 6.24 15.29 -1.25
C ASP A 176 5.83 15.79 0.14
N ASP A 177 4.78 16.61 0.22
CA ASP A 177 4.21 17.09 1.49
C ASP A 177 3.70 15.92 2.35
N LEU A 178 3.06 14.94 1.74
CA LEU A 178 2.60 13.73 2.42
C LEU A 178 3.79 12.90 2.93
N MET A 179 4.80 12.68 2.11
CA MET A 179 6.01 11.96 2.53
C MET A 179 6.70 12.68 3.68
N ASP A 180 6.81 14.01 3.62
CA ASP A 180 7.35 14.83 4.69
C ASP A 180 6.54 14.73 5.98
N TYR A 181 5.22 14.79 5.87
CA TYR A 181 4.31 14.66 7.00
C TYR A 181 4.44 13.28 7.68
N GLU A 182 4.49 12.20 6.91
CA GLU A 182 4.64 10.85 7.45
C GLU A 182 6.05 10.61 8.03
N TRP A 183 7.10 11.13 7.40
CA TRP A 183 8.46 11.08 7.97
C TRP A 183 8.55 11.77 9.32
N LYS A 184 8.00 12.98 9.44
CA LYS A 184 7.96 13.72 10.73
C LYS A 184 7.19 12.94 11.79
N HIS A 185 6.12 12.25 11.41
CA HIS A 185 5.38 11.39 12.31
C HIS A 185 6.21 10.18 12.75
N SER A 186 6.83 9.46 11.82
CA SER A 186 7.68 8.29 12.13
C SER A 186 8.81 8.65 13.08
N GLU A 187 9.53 9.76 12.83
CA GLU A 187 10.61 10.21 13.71
C GLU A 187 10.15 10.56 15.13
N LYS A 188 8.89 10.99 15.30
CA LYS A 188 8.30 11.32 16.60
C LYS A 188 7.75 10.07 17.32
N ASN A 189 7.25 9.09 16.58
CA ASN A 189 6.49 7.95 17.11
C ASN A 189 7.18 6.62 16.86
N SER A 190 8.52 6.61 16.87
CA SER A 190 9.31 5.37 16.85
C SER A 190 9.09 4.52 15.58
N GLY A 191 8.96 5.17 14.42
CA GLY A 191 8.86 4.49 13.14
C GLY A 191 10.05 3.55 12.90
N MET A 192 9.86 2.52 12.09
CA MET A 192 10.82 1.44 11.93
C MET A 192 11.37 1.36 10.50
N THR A 193 12.67 1.12 10.41
CA THR A 193 13.35 0.75 9.17
C THR A 193 14.10 -0.57 9.39
N PHE A 194 14.74 -1.10 8.35
CA PHE A 194 15.63 -2.25 8.49
C PHE A 194 16.84 -1.95 9.40
N MET A 195 17.17 -0.66 9.62
CA MET A 195 18.21 -0.22 10.57
C MET A 195 17.70 -0.11 12.02
N GLY A 196 16.42 -0.43 12.26
CA GLY A 196 15.76 -0.23 13.56
C GLY A 196 14.93 1.05 13.62
N GLN A 197 14.74 1.55 14.84
CA GLN A 197 13.91 2.71 15.13
C GLN A 197 14.50 3.99 14.50
N THR A 198 13.62 4.83 13.97
CA THR A 198 14.01 6.10 13.33
C THR A 198 14.58 7.07 14.35
N LEU A 199 15.75 7.62 14.02
CA LEU A 199 16.39 8.71 14.72
C LEU A 199 16.17 10.00 13.94
N LYS A 200 15.59 11.00 14.61
CA LYS A 200 15.23 12.29 14.02
C LYS A 200 16.41 12.92 13.27
N GLY A 201 16.22 13.24 12.00
CA GLY A 201 17.22 13.85 11.11
C GLY A 201 18.31 12.89 10.61
N VAL A 202 18.68 11.87 11.39
CA VAL A 202 19.76 10.93 11.03
C VAL A 202 19.25 9.84 10.09
N THR A 203 18.19 9.12 10.47
CA THR A 203 17.68 8.00 9.67
C THR A 203 17.21 8.48 8.29
N ARG A 204 16.52 9.63 8.24
CA ARG A 204 16.06 10.20 6.97
C ARG A 204 17.22 10.58 6.05
N ALA A 205 18.29 11.18 6.59
CA ALA A 205 19.48 11.52 5.81
C ALA A 205 20.15 10.26 5.22
N ILE A 206 20.34 9.22 6.04
CA ILE A 206 20.90 7.93 5.58
C ILE A 206 20.03 7.32 4.47
N MET A 207 18.71 7.25 4.67
CA MET A 207 17.79 6.71 3.67
C MET A 207 17.74 7.56 2.39
N SER A 208 17.92 8.88 2.47
CA SER A 208 17.92 9.75 1.28
C SER A 208 19.08 9.45 0.32
N ILE A 209 20.22 9.00 0.86
CA ILE A 209 21.43 8.69 0.10
C ILE A 209 21.35 7.30 -0.56
N GLN A 210 20.44 6.42 -0.09
CA GLN A 210 20.32 5.04 -0.56
C GLN A 210 20.17 4.93 -2.08
N ASN A 211 19.30 5.73 -2.71
CA ASN A 211 19.13 5.71 -4.16
C ASN A 211 20.41 6.11 -4.90
N GLN A 212 21.09 7.17 -4.44
CA GLN A 212 22.33 7.64 -5.06
C GLN A 212 23.45 6.60 -4.91
N VAL A 213 23.55 5.93 -3.76
CA VAL A 213 24.58 4.92 -3.52
C VAL A 213 24.30 3.62 -4.28
N LEU A 214 23.06 3.14 -4.27
CA LEU A 214 22.72 1.87 -4.91
C LEU A 214 22.61 1.98 -6.43
N TYR A 215 22.18 3.14 -6.94
CA TYR A 215 21.84 3.31 -8.36
C TYR A 215 22.58 4.46 -9.07
N GLY A 216 23.21 5.37 -8.35
CA GLY A 216 23.90 6.53 -8.94
C GLY A 216 25.12 6.16 -9.79
N GLY A 217 25.71 4.97 -9.60
CA GLY A 217 26.80 4.46 -10.44
C GLY A 217 26.40 4.02 -11.85
N LYS A 218 25.09 3.90 -12.14
CA LYS A 218 24.55 3.47 -13.45
C LYS A 218 24.02 4.60 -14.32
N GLN A 219 24.24 5.86 -13.94
CA GLN A 219 24.26 6.95 -14.93
C GLN A 219 25.52 6.78 -15.79
N ALA A 220 25.51 5.78 -16.66
CA ALA A 220 26.47 5.67 -17.73
C ALA A 220 26.25 6.86 -18.67
N LYS A 221 27.32 7.66 -18.75
CA LYS A 221 27.76 8.46 -19.90
C LYS A 221 26.96 8.17 -21.20
N ASN A 222 26.36 9.23 -21.74
CA ASN A 222 26.03 9.31 -23.17
C ASN A 222 27.24 8.95 -24.03
#